data_AF-A0A323V1K2-F1
#
_entry.id   AF-A0A323V1K2-F1
#
_cell.length_a   1.000
_cell.length_b   1.000
_cell.length_c   1.000
_cell.angle_alpha   90.00
_cell.angle_beta   90.00
_cell.angle_gamma   90.00
#
_symmetry.space_group_name_H-M   'P 1'
#
loop_
_entity.id
_entity.type
_entity.pdbx_description
1 polymer ?
#
loop_
_entity_poly.entity_id
_entity_poly.type
_entity_poly.pdbx_seq_one_letter_code
_entity_poly.pdbx_strand_id
1 'polypeptide(L)'
;MTMLNFRSIGVAVIALALLAPPTSVLAQQPPAAVTPNATAPSQPAPAATAPAPAPTEAPAPAATAAPAATAPAPVATQALSEAGHPSGSVVPGLSELSPWTMFLNADIIVKIVMIGLAVSSVITWTIFIAKKIELGRARFRLRRALKQIGESRSMAEAQMALGDKHSVLSQLLGAALREAKLSAGLASDEGIKERAASSFSEYVRAEGRHMRRGMGFLATIGATAPFIGLFGTVWGIMNSFIGISKSQTTNLAVVAPGIAEALLATAIGLVAAIPAVIIYNHFSREIKVYLELVARASGAAGRLLSRDLDRSHGSAHRARAAE
;
A
#
# COMPACT_ATOMS: atom_id res chain seq x y z
N MET A 1 3.07 9.11 30.81
CA MET A 1 2.93 10.46 30.22
C MET A 1 3.70 10.58 28.89
N THR A 2 3.55 9.63 27.95
CA THR A 2 4.37 9.53 26.71
C THR A 2 3.61 9.06 25.47
N MET A 3 2.28 8.88 25.53
CA MET A 3 1.45 8.46 24.39
C MET A 3 0.72 9.64 23.71
N LEU A 4 0.74 10.83 24.31
CA LEU A 4 0.03 12.00 23.79
C LEU A 4 0.83 12.75 22.70
N ASN A 5 2.17 12.71 22.77
CA ASN A 5 3.04 13.46 21.85
C ASN A 5 3.16 12.84 20.44
N PHE A 6 2.87 11.53 20.29
CA PHE A 6 2.94 10.89 18.97
C PHE A 6 1.67 11.15 18.12
N ARG A 7 0.54 11.41 18.78
CA ARG A 7 -0.71 11.80 18.11
C ARG A 7 -0.66 13.27 17.67
N SER A 8 -0.02 14.14 18.44
CA SER A 8 0.09 15.57 18.13
C SER A 8 1.01 15.86 16.94
N ILE A 9 2.11 15.12 16.76
CA ILE A 9 3.00 15.29 15.60
C ILE A 9 2.30 14.87 14.29
N GLY A 10 1.56 13.75 14.31
CA GLY A 10 0.76 13.31 13.16
C GLY A 10 -0.39 14.27 12.84
N VAL A 11 -1.03 14.85 13.87
CA VAL A 11 -2.11 15.85 13.68
C VAL A 11 -1.57 17.18 13.17
N ALA A 12 -0.37 17.62 13.59
CA ALA A 12 0.24 18.85 13.11
C ALA A 12 0.59 18.82 11.61
N VAL A 13 1.05 17.66 11.11
CA VAL A 13 1.35 17.47 9.69
C VAL A 13 0.06 17.36 8.85
N ILE A 14 -1.00 16.76 9.40
CA ILE A 14 -2.32 16.70 8.74
C ILE A 14 -3.01 18.07 8.72
N ALA A 15 -2.87 18.88 9.78
CA ALA A 15 -3.47 20.22 9.87
C ALA A 15 -2.84 21.21 8.88
N LEU A 16 -1.54 21.09 8.59
CA LEU A 16 -0.86 21.95 7.60
C LEU A 16 -1.28 21.65 6.15
N ALA A 17 -1.74 20.42 5.86
CA ALA A 17 -2.19 20.01 4.53
C ALA A 17 -3.66 20.38 4.23
N LEU A 18 -4.45 20.77 5.22
CA LEU A 18 -5.87 21.12 5.08
C LEU A 18 -6.13 22.62 4.83
N LEU A 19 -5.08 23.45 4.74
CA LEU A 19 -5.22 24.89 4.45
C LEU A 19 -5.18 25.25 2.95
N ALA A 20 -5.13 24.25 2.06
CA ALA A 20 -5.21 24.49 0.61
C ALA A 20 -6.69 24.68 0.19
N PRO A 21 -7.02 25.74 -0.57
CA PRO A 21 -8.40 25.97 -1.00
C PRO A 21 -8.87 24.85 -1.97
N PRO A 22 -10.14 24.45 -1.92
CA PRO A 22 -10.66 23.40 -2.78
C PRO A 22 -10.74 23.91 -4.22
N THR A 23 -10.02 23.28 -5.14
CA THR A 23 -10.26 23.43 -6.58
C THR A 23 -11.52 22.63 -6.94
N SER A 24 -12.57 23.34 -7.34
CA SER A 24 -13.84 22.77 -7.79
C SER A 24 -13.62 21.94 -9.06
N VAL A 25 -13.68 20.61 -8.94
CA VAL A 25 -13.71 19.71 -10.10
C VAL A 25 -15.15 19.63 -10.60
N LEU A 26 -15.39 20.20 -11.79
CA LEU A 26 -16.67 20.11 -12.49
C LEU A 26 -16.93 18.64 -12.89
N ALA A 27 -18.01 18.06 -12.36
CA ALA A 27 -18.40 16.68 -12.61
C ALA A 27 -18.80 16.48 -14.09
N GLN A 28 -18.12 15.57 -14.77
CA GLN A 28 -18.47 15.13 -16.12
C GLN A 28 -19.45 13.95 -16.01
N GLN A 29 -20.64 14.14 -16.59
CA GLN A 29 -21.77 13.21 -16.52
C GLN A 29 -21.52 11.97 -17.42
N PRO A 30 -21.84 10.74 -16.99
CA PRO A 30 -21.71 9.56 -17.84
C PRO A 30 -22.82 9.50 -18.90
N PRO A 31 -22.57 8.98 -20.12
CA PRO A 31 -23.61 8.85 -21.13
C PRO A 31 -24.60 7.73 -20.79
N ALA A 32 -25.87 7.98 -21.14
CA ALA A 32 -27.03 7.17 -20.82
C ALA A 32 -27.06 5.83 -21.56
N ALA A 33 -27.55 4.80 -20.85
CA ALA A 33 -27.86 3.48 -21.38
C ALA A 33 -29.06 3.54 -22.34
N VAL A 34 -28.89 2.99 -23.54
CA VAL A 34 -29.96 2.83 -24.55
C VAL A 34 -30.48 1.40 -24.47
N THR A 35 -31.78 1.26 -24.24
CA THR A 35 -32.54 0.00 -24.24
C THR A 35 -32.66 -0.58 -25.66
N PRO A 36 -32.54 -1.91 -25.87
CA PRO A 36 -32.82 -2.52 -27.17
C PRO A 36 -34.31 -2.84 -27.29
N ASN A 37 -34.98 -2.23 -28.28
CA ASN A 37 -36.30 -2.65 -28.75
C ASN A 37 -36.17 -3.24 -30.16
N ALA A 38 -36.87 -4.33 -30.41
CA ALA A 38 -36.70 -5.24 -31.54
C ALA A 38 -37.29 -4.71 -32.86
N THR A 39 -36.62 -4.97 -33.99
CA THR A 39 -37.25 -5.40 -35.26
C THR A 39 -36.18 -5.79 -36.30
N ALA A 40 -36.28 -7.01 -36.84
CA ALA A 40 -35.55 -7.45 -38.03
C ALA A 40 -36.26 -6.97 -39.31
N PRO A 41 -35.53 -6.81 -40.43
CA PRO A 41 -35.81 -7.71 -41.55
C PRO A 41 -34.56 -8.28 -42.25
N SER A 42 -34.75 -9.50 -42.74
CA SER A 42 -33.83 -10.39 -43.45
C SER A 42 -33.43 -9.88 -44.85
N GLN A 43 -32.15 -9.98 -45.21
CA GLN A 43 -31.65 -9.94 -46.60
C GLN A 43 -30.49 -10.95 -46.80
N PRO A 44 -30.26 -11.42 -48.04
CA PRO A 44 -29.82 -12.79 -48.34
C PRO A 44 -28.30 -12.97 -48.43
N ALA A 45 -27.88 -14.22 -48.21
CA ALA A 45 -26.50 -14.70 -48.34
C ALA A 45 -25.96 -14.60 -49.78
N PRO A 46 -24.69 -14.21 -49.98
CA PRO A 46 -23.97 -14.47 -51.23
C PRO A 46 -23.25 -15.82 -51.21
N ALA A 47 -23.28 -16.45 -52.38
CA ALA A 47 -22.76 -17.77 -52.69
C ALA A 47 -21.23 -17.90 -52.58
N ALA A 48 -20.80 -19.15 -52.38
CA ALA A 48 -19.43 -19.61 -52.37
C ALA A 48 -18.66 -19.26 -53.66
N THR A 49 -17.40 -18.87 -53.51
CA THR A 49 -16.42 -18.83 -54.61
C THR A 49 -15.12 -19.48 -54.13
N ALA A 50 -14.50 -20.24 -55.03
CA ALA A 50 -13.43 -21.22 -54.88
C ALA A 50 -12.08 -20.68 -54.30
N PRO A 51 -11.17 -21.56 -53.85
CA PRO A 51 -9.89 -21.17 -53.26
C PRO A 51 -8.85 -20.81 -54.33
N ALA A 52 -8.18 -19.67 -54.15
CA ALA A 52 -7.05 -19.21 -54.96
C ALA A 52 -5.71 -19.82 -54.48
N PRO A 53 -4.71 -19.99 -55.37
CA PRO A 53 -3.53 -20.83 -55.13
C PRO A 53 -2.42 -20.13 -54.34
N ALA A 54 -1.54 -20.96 -53.77
CA ALA A 54 -0.36 -20.59 -52.98
C ALA A 54 0.63 -19.70 -53.75
N PRO A 55 1.35 -18.77 -53.08
CA PRO A 55 2.42 -18.01 -53.72
C PRO A 55 3.69 -18.84 -53.87
N THR A 56 4.23 -18.80 -55.09
CA THR A 56 5.51 -19.35 -55.53
C THR A 56 6.71 -18.66 -54.86
N GLU A 57 7.69 -19.48 -54.50
CA GLU A 57 9.00 -19.13 -53.95
C GLU A 57 9.95 -18.62 -55.06
N ALA A 58 10.64 -17.49 -54.81
CA ALA A 58 11.71 -16.92 -55.65
C ALA A 58 12.60 -15.98 -54.79
N PRO A 59 13.88 -15.73 -55.12
CA PRO A 59 15.02 -16.06 -54.26
C PRO A 59 15.56 -14.91 -53.39
N ALA A 60 16.35 -15.30 -52.38
CA ALA A 60 17.07 -14.42 -51.45
C ALA A 60 17.93 -13.34 -52.16
N PRO A 61 17.91 -12.08 -51.70
CA PRO A 61 18.89 -11.09 -52.13
C PRO A 61 20.24 -11.33 -51.44
N ALA A 62 21.28 -11.35 -52.26
CA ALA A 62 22.68 -11.48 -51.89
C ALA A 62 23.10 -10.43 -50.84
N ALA A 63 23.82 -10.90 -49.83
CA ALA A 63 24.54 -10.07 -48.88
C ALA A 63 25.57 -9.20 -49.63
N THR A 64 25.28 -7.90 -49.72
CA THR A 64 26.26 -6.91 -50.17
C THR A 64 27.19 -6.61 -49.00
N ALA A 65 28.48 -6.88 -49.20
CA ALA A 65 29.53 -6.64 -48.22
C ALA A 65 29.59 -5.16 -47.83
N ALA A 66 29.58 -4.89 -46.52
CA ALA A 66 29.94 -3.61 -45.95
C ALA A 66 31.43 -3.31 -46.23
N PRO A 67 31.82 -2.06 -46.51
CA PRO A 67 33.22 -1.70 -46.70
C PRO A 67 33.99 -1.88 -45.39
N ALA A 68 35.15 -2.53 -45.49
CA ALA A 68 36.07 -2.80 -44.40
C ALA A 68 36.49 -1.50 -43.70
N ALA A 69 36.12 -1.37 -42.42
CA ALA A 69 36.72 -0.40 -41.52
C ALA A 69 38.18 -0.77 -41.30
N THR A 70 39.08 0.09 -41.76
CA THR A 70 40.52 0.03 -41.52
C THR A 70 40.76 0.11 -40.01
N ALA A 71 41.40 -0.92 -39.44
CA ALA A 71 41.88 -0.88 -38.07
C ALA A 71 42.98 0.20 -37.93
N PRO A 72 42.96 1.06 -36.89
CA PRO A 72 44.16 1.82 -36.56
C PRO A 72 45.22 0.88 -35.98
N ALA A 73 46.45 1.06 -36.45
CA ALA A 73 47.67 0.42 -35.95
C ALA A 73 47.85 0.61 -34.42
N PRO A 74 48.57 -0.29 -33.72
CA PRO A 74 48.78 -0.17 -32.28
C PRO A 74 49.66 1.04 -32.00
N VAL A 75 49.10 2.03 -31.30
CA VAL A 75 49.88 3.13 -30.73
C VAL A 75 50.77 2.54 -29.64
N ALA A 76 52.07 2.72 -29.82
CA ALA A 76 53.11 2.32 -28.88
C ALA A 76 52.78 2.76 -27.45
N THR A 77 52.86 1.80 -26.53
CA THR A 77 52.89 2.00 -25.08
C THR A 77 54.01 2.98 -24.73
N GLN A 78 53.69 4.26 -24.56
CA GLN A 78 54.56 5.19 -23.85
C GLN A 78 54.38 4.91 -22.35
N ALA A 79 55.35 4.19 -21.79
CA ALA A 79 55.55 4.11 -20.35
C ALA A 79 55.84 5.52 -19.82
N LEU A 80 54.83 6.15 -19.22
CA LEU A 80 55.05 7.33 -18.39
C LEU A 80 55.70 6.86 -17.09
N SER A 81 56.97 7.25 -16.97
CA SER A 81 57.82 7.05 -15.82
C SER A 81 57.20 7.67 -14.57
N GLU A 82 57.35 7.00 -13.43
CA GLU A 82 57.11 7.57 -12.10
C GLU A 82 57.90 8.87 -11.94
N ALA A 83 57.19 9.96 -11.66
CA ALA A 83 57.77 11.15 -11.06
C ALA A 83 56.72 11.86 -10.21
N GLY A 84 56.88 11.71 -8.89
CA GLY A 84 56.51 12.73 -7.90
C GLY A 84 55.04 12.84 -7.52
N HIS A 85 54.73 12.49 -6.28
CA HIS A 85 53.59 13.09 -5.58
C HIS A 85 53.87 14.59 -5.33
N PRO A 86 52.99 15.50 -5.75
CA PRO A 86 52.65 16.65 -4.94
C PRO A 86 51.37 16.31 -4.17
N SER A 87 51.51 16.31 -2.85
CA SER A 87 50.42 16.26 -1.89
C SER A 87 49.32 17.26 -2.24
N GLY A 88 48.06 16.80 -2.22
CA GLY A 88 46.89 17.65 -1.97
C GLY A 88 46.33 18.46 -3.15
N SER A 89 46.00 17.82 -4.27
CA SER A 89 44.94 18.35 -5.15
C SER A 89 43.62 17.68 -4.81
N VAL A 90 42.79 18.36 -4.01
CA VAL A 90 41.35 18.08 -3.96
C VAL A 90 40.85 18.24 -5.40
N VAL A 91 40.44 17.14 -6.03
CA VAL A 91 39.81 17.13 -7.36
C VAL A 91 38.64 18.13 -7.33
N PRO A 92 38.74 19.30 -7.99
CA PRO A 92 37.65 20.28 -8.01
C PRO A 92 36.62 19.77 -9.02
N GLY A 93 35.61 19.06 -8.53
CA GLY A 93 34.55 18.50 -9.40
C GLY A 93 33.67 17.45 -8.73
N LEU A 94 34.12 16.79 -7.67
CA LEU A 94 33.28 15.83 -6.93
C LEU A 94 32.25 16.52 -6.02
N SER A 95 32.52 17.75 -5.57
CA SER A 95 31.60 18.57 -4.78
C SER A 95 30.46 19.19 -5.60
N GLU A 96 30.69 19.43 -6.90
CA GLU A 96 29.69 19.97 -7.85
C GLU A 96 28.57 18.94 -8.15
N LEU A 97 28.87 17.65 -8.04
CA LEU A 97 27.93 16.54 -8.29
C LEU A 97 27.36 15.88 -7.02
N SER A 98 27.60 16.46 -5.85
CA SER A 98 26.98 15.98 -4.62
C SER A 98 25.45 16.15 -4.69
N PRO A 99 24.63 15.14 -4.31
CA PRO A 99 23.17 15.27 -4.28
C PRO A 99 22.69 16.48 -3.47
N TRP A 100 23.48 16.88 -2.47
CA TRP A 100 23.22 18.07 -1.67
C TRP A 100 23.37 19.37 -2.47
N THR A 101 24.46 19.50 -3.23
CA THR A 101 24.72 20.65 -4.11
C THR A 101 23.66 20.74 -5.21
N MET A 102 23.29 19.60 -5.80
CA MET A 102 22.22 19.51 -6.81
C MET A 102 20.87 19.96 -6.23
N PHE A 103 20.54 19.55 -5.00
CA PHE A 103 19.32 20.02 -4.35
C PHE A 103 19.33 21.54 -4.09
N LEU A 104 20.47 22.12 -3.69
CA LEU A 104 20.57 23.56 -3.44
C LEU A 104 20.41 24.39 -4.71
N ASN A 105 20.91 23.90 -5.84
CA ASN A 105 20.83 24.56 -7.15
C ASN A 105 19.50 24.32 -7.89
N ALA A 106 18.72 23.32 -7.46
CA ALA A 106 17.46 22.98 -8.10
C ALA A 106 16.41 24.09 -8.13
N ASP A 107 15.59 24.05 -9.18
CA ASP A 107 14.40 24.88 -9.33
C ASP A 107 13.44 24.69 -8.13
N ILE A 108 12.68 25.74 -7.79
CA ILE A 108 11.80 25.72 -6.62
C ILE A 108 10.75 24.61 -6.68
N ILE A 109 10.24 24.29 -7.88
CA ILE A 109 9.25 23.22 -8.05
C ILE A 109 9.90 21.86 -7.85
N VAL A 110 11.12 21.65 -8.37
CA VAL A 110 11.89 20.40 -8.17
C VAL A 110 12.22 20.23 -6.68
N LYS A 111 12.59 21.30 -5.98
CA LYS A 111 12.80 21.29 -4.52
C LYS A 111 11.55 20.85 -3.76
N ILE A 112 10.38 21.40 -4.10
CA ILE A 112 9.10 21.00 -3.47
C ILE A 112 8.82 19.52 -3.71
N VAL A 113 9.02 19.04 -4.93
CA VAL A 113 8.86 17.62 -5.29
C VAL A 113 9.78 16.73 -4.44
N MET A 114 11.08 17.05 -4.37
CA MET A 114 12.06 16.29 -3.61
C MET A 114 11.75 16.28 -2.10
N ILE A 115 11.38 17.42 -1.53
CA ILE A 115 10.98 17.53 -0.12
C ILE A 115 9.71 16.71 0.15
N GLY A 116 8.70 16.80 -0.70
CA GLY A 116 7.46 16.05 -0.57
C GLY A 116 7.67 14.53 -0.61
N LEU A 117 8.56 14.06 -1.50
CA LEU A 117 8.96 12.66 -1.58
C LEU A 117 9.77 12.22 -0.34
N ALA A 118 10.66 13.07 0.17
CA ALA A 118 11.40 12.80 1.39
C ALA A 118 10.47 12.66 2.61
N VAL A 119 9.49 13.56 2.76
CA VAL A 119 8.46 13.48 3.81
C VAL A 119 7.64 12.20 3.66
N SER A 120 7.25 11.84 2.44
CA SER A 120 6.52 10.59 2.16
C SER A 120 7.32 9.34 2.57
N SER A 121 8.64 9.36 2.41
CA SER A 121 9.53 8.29 2.88
C SER A 121 9.52 8.19 4.42
N VAL A 122 9.63 9.33 5.13
CA VAL A 122 9.56 9.36 6.61
C VAL A 122 8.21 8.83 7.11
N ILE A 123 7.11 9.21 6.46
CA ILE A 123 5.76 8.69 6.78
C ILE A 123 5.72 7.17 6.61
N THR A 124 6.27 6.66 5.51
CA THR A 124 6.31 5.22 5.22
C THR A 124 7.01 4.43 6.33
N TRP A 125 8.20 4.87 6.75
CA TRP A 125 8.95 4.23 7.84
C TRP A 125 8.27 4.37 9.21
N THR A 126 7.63 5.50 9.46
CA THR A 126 6.86 5.72 10.69
C THR A 126 5.71 4.73 10.80
N ILE A 127 4.94 4.56 9.71
CA ILE A 127 3.82 3.61 9.68
C ILE A 127 4.34 2.17 9.78
N PHE A 128 5.48 1.83 9.18
CA PHE A 128 6.09 0.51 9.32
C PHE A 128 6.32 0.13 10.78
N ILE A 129 6.99 1.02 11.54
CA ILE A 129 7.29 0.77 12.96
C ILE A 129 6.00 0.68 13.77
N ALA A 130 5.09 1.63 13.57
CA ALA A 130 3.80 1.66 14.27
C ALA A 130 3.01 0.36 14.03
N LYS A 131 2.91 -0.11 12.78
CA LYS A 131 2.17 -1.32 12.43
C LYS A 131 2.82 -2.59 12.94
N LYS A 132 4.14 -2.69 12.89
CA LYS A 132 4.88 -3.83 13.45
C LYS A 132 4.55 -4.02 14.93
N ILE A 133 4.56 -2.91 15.68
CA ILE A 133 4.29 -2.90 17.12
C ILE A 133 2.79 -3.15 17.40
N GLU A 134 1.89 -2.46 16.71
CA GLU A 134 0.43 -2.59 16.87
C GLU A 134 -0.02 -4.05 16.64
N LEU A 135 0.38 -4.62 15.50
CA LEU A 135 -0.04 -5.96 15.10
C LEU A 135 0.61 -7.05 15.95
N GLY A 136 1.90 -6.87 16.30
CA GLY A 136 2.61 -7.80 17.20
C GLY A 136 1.94 -7.88 18.57
N ARG A 137 1.58 -6.73 19.16
CA ARG A 137 0.87 -6.68 20.44
C ARG A 137 -0.54 -7.26 20.37
N ALA A 138 -1.29 -6.93 19.32
CA ALA A 138 -2.64 -7.45 19.10
C ALA A 138 -2.64 -8.99 18.98
N ARG A 139 -1.74 -9.54 18.17
CA ARG A 139 -1.57 -10.98 17.98
C ARG A 139 -1.17 -11.69 19.27
N PHE A 140 -0.21 -11.13 20.02
CA PHE A 140 0.24 -11.71 21.29
C PHE A 140 -0.91 -11.77 22.31
N ARG A 141 -1.62 -10.64 22.52
CA ARG A 141 -2.76 -10.59 23.44
C ARG A 141 -3.85 -11.58 23.06
N LEU A 142 -4.20 -11.65 21.77
CA LEU A 142 -5.26 -12.53 21.31
C LEU A 142 -4.90 -14.02 21.44
N ARG A 143 -3.65 -14.39 21.17
CA ARG A 143 -3.17 -15.77 21.39
C ARG A 143 -3.20 -16.16 22.87
N ARG A 144 -2.76 -15.28 23.75
CA ARG A 144 -2.82 -15.51 25.20
C ARG A 144 -4.26 -15.66 25.68
N ALA A 145 -5.15 -14.77 25.24
CA ALA A 145 -6.58 -14.81 25.54
C ALA A 145 -7.22 -16.13 25.08
N LEU A 146 -6.92 -16.57 23.85
CA LEU A 146 -7.40 -17.85 23.33
C LEU A 146 -6.91 -19.05 24.15
N LYS A 147 -5.66 -19.04 24.62
CA LYS A 147 -5.12 -20.09 25.48
C LYS A 147 -5.87 -20.15 26.81
N GLN A 148 -6.10 -19.00 27.45
CA GLN A 148 -6.83 -18.91 28.72
C GLN A 148 -8.29 -19.41 28.60
N ILE A 149 -8.97 -19.02 27.53
CA ILE A 149 -10.35 -19.48 27.28
C ILE A 149 -10.42 -20.97 26.94
N GLY A 150 -9.39 -21.53 26.29
CA GLY A 150 -9.34 -22.96 25.99
C GLY A 150 -9.47 -23.87 27.21
N GLU A 151 -9.09 -23.37 28.39
CA GLU A 151 -9.19 -24.09 29.67
C GLU A 151 -10.52 -23.85 30.39
N SER A 152 -11.29 -22.84 29.98
CA SER A 152 -12.53 -22.43 30.66
C SER A 152 -13.73 -23.29 30.24
N ARG A 153 -14.59 -23.64 31.22
CA ARG A 153 -15.77 -24.48 30.99
C ARG A 153 -17.04 -23.68 30.72
N SER A 154 -17.09 -22.41 31.14
CA SER A 154 -18.23 -21.49 31.00
C SER A 154 -17.81 -20.08 30.54
N MET A 155 -18.76 -19.29 30.05
CA MET A 155 -18.53 -17.89 29.66
C MET A 155 -18.16 -17.00 30.85
N ALA A 156 -18.76 -17.23 32.02
CA ALA A 156 -18.47 -16.45 33.23
C ALA A 156 -17.01 -16.67 33.69
N GLU A 157 -16.57 -17.93 33.69
CA GLU A 157 -15.18 -18.31 34.01
C GLU A 157 -14.20 -17.71 32.99
N ALA A 158 -14.53 -17.81 31.69
CA ALA A 158 -13.70 -17.26 30.63
C ALA A 158 -13.58 -15.72 30.70
N GLN A 159 -14.65 -15.02 31.08
CA GLN A 159 -14.63 -13.57 31.28
C GLN A 159 -13.78 -13.17 32.49
N MET A 160 -13.85 -13.94 33.59
CA MET A 160 -13.00 -13.72 34.78
C MET A 160 -11.53 -13.99 34.49
N ALA A 161 -11.21 -15.06 33.75
CA ALA A 161 -9.85 -15.46 33.40
C ALA A 161 -9.13 -14.46 32.48
N LEU A 162 -9.87 -13.75 31.63
CA LEU A 162 -9.30 -12.76 30.72
C LEU A 162 -8.74 -11.53 31.45
N GLY A 163 -9.44 -11.03 32.48
CA GLY A 163 -9.07 -9.86 33.29
C GLY A 163 -8.97 -8.50 32.56
N ASP A 164 -8.67 -8.51 31.26
CA ASP A 164 -8.52 -7.36 30.37
C ASP A 164 -9.81 -7.10 29.59
N LYS A 165 -10.50 -6.00 29.94
CA LYS A 165 -11.76 -5.58 29.31
C LYS A 165 -11.60 -5.10 27.86
N HIS A 166 -10.38 -4.81 27.41
CA HIS A 166 -10.13 -4.24 26.08
C HIS A 166 -9.72 -5.27 25.03
N SER A 167 -9.46 -6.52 25.43
CA SER A 167 -9.17 -7.60 24.49
C SER A 167 -10.35 -7.84 23.54
N VAL A 168 -10.07 -8.09 22.26
CA VAL A 168 -11.08 -8.44 21.24
C VAL A 168 -11.95 -9.61 21.72
N LEU A 169 -11.33 -10.59 22.38
CA LEU A 169 -12.04 -11.75 22.90
C LEU A 169 -12.96 -11.40 24.08
N SER A 170 -12.57 -10.45 24.94
CA SER A 170 -13.44 -9.94 26.01
C SER A 170 -14.64 -9.18 25.46
N GLN A 171 -14.45 -8.42 24.38
CA GLN A 171 -15.55 -7.73 23.70
C GLN A 171 -16.54 -8.72 23.08
N LEU A 172 -16.05 -9.80 22.46
CA LEU A 172 -16.87 -10.88 21.91
C LEU A 172 -17.64 -11.62 23.02
N LEU A 173 -16.99 -12.00 24.12
CA LEU A 173 -17.67 -12.63 25.25
C LEU A 173 -18.72 -11.70 25.88
N GLY A 174 -18.37 -10.41 26.06
CA GLY A 174 -19.30 -9.41 26.54
C GLY A 174 -20.52 -9.24 25.63
N ALA A 175 -20.34 -9.31 24.31
CA ALA A 175 -21.44 -9.28 23.35
C ALA A 175 -22.34 -10.52 23.50
N ALA A 176 -21.75 -11.70 23.63
CA ALA A 176 -22.49 -12.94 23.84
C ALA A 176 -23.34 -12.91 25.12
N LEU A 177 -22.74 -12.46 26.23
CA LEU A 177 -23.42 -12.35 27.53
C LEU A 177 -24.55 -11.31 27.50
N ARG A 178 -24.34 -10.17 26.81
CA ARG A 178 -25.39 -9.17 26.62
C ARG A 178 -26.56 -9.76 25.83
N GLU A 179 -26.28 -10.48 24.75
CA GLU A 179 -27.32 -11.09 23.91
C GLU A 179 -28.11 -12.15 24.68
N ALA A 180 -27.42 -13.02 25.43
CA ALA A 180 -28.04 -14.02 26.30
C ALA A 180 -28.93 -13.38 27.37
N LYS A 181 -28.49 -12.26 27.97
CA LYS A 181 -29.26 -11.53 28.99
C LYS A 181 -30.48 -10.83 28.41
N LEU A 182 -30.35 -10.16 27.27
CA LEU A 182 -31.46 -9.48 26.59
C LEU A 182 -32.51 -10.47 26.07
N SER A 183 -32.07 -11.68 25.71
CA SER A 183 -32.92 -12.74 25.21
C SER A 183 -33.45 -13.68 26.30
N ALA A 184 -33.17 -13.40 27.58
CA ALA A 184 -33.63 -14.21 28.69
C ALA A 184 -35.17 -14.28 28.69
N GLY A 185 -35.72 -15.49 28.58
CA GLY A 185 -37.17 -15.74 28.52
C GLY A 185 -37.74 -15.91 27.10
N LEU A 186 -36.94 -15.75 26.05
CA LEU A 186 -37.32 -16.16 24.70
C LEU A 186 -37.16 -17.68 24.53
N ALA A 187 -38.06 -18.31 23.77
CA ALA A 187 -38.12 -19.77 23.64
C ALA A 187 -37.05 -20.40 22.74
N SER A 188 -36.26 -19.60 22.02
CA SER A 188 -35.34 -20.09 20.97
C SER A 188 -33.89 -19.74 21.24
N ASP A 189 -33.14 -20.72 21.74
CA ASP A 189 -31.67 -20.66 21.85
C ASP A 189 -30.98 -20.45 20.51
N GLU A 190 -31.55 -20.99 19.44
CA GLU A 190 -31.00 -20.82 18.09
C GLU A 190 -31.02 -19.34 17.68
N GLY A 191 -32.09 -18.62 18.01
CA GLY A 191 -32.17 -17.18 17.77
C GLY A 191 -31.14 -16.38 18.56
N ILE A 192 -30.80 -16.81 19.79
CA ILE A 192 -29.73 -16.18 20.59
C ILE A 192 -28.36 -16.41 19.93
N LYS A 193 -28.09 -17.63 19.48
CA LYS A 193 -26.84 -17.99 18.78
C LYS A 193 -26.69 -17.19 17.48
N GLU A 194 -27.75 -17.04 16.70
CA GLU A 194 -27.75 -16.27 15.45
C GLU A 194 -27.48 -14.77 15.70
N ARG A 195 -28.17 -14.14 16.65
CA ARG A 195 -27.95 -12.72 16.99
C ARG A 195 -26.55 -12.47 17.55
N ALA A 196 -26.04 -13.38 18.37
CA ALA A 196 -24.67 -13.32 18.88
C ALA A 196 -23.65 -13.46 17.74
N ALA A 197 -23.85 -14.41 16.82
CA ALA A 197 -22.99 -14.59 15.65
C ALA A 197 -22.99 -13.36 14.72
N SER A 198 -24.16 -12.75 14.52
CA SER A 198 -24.31 -11.49 13.80
C SER A 198 -23.48 -10.38 14.47
N SER A 199 -23.63 -10.20 15.78
CA SER A 199 -22.84 -9.24 16.57
C SER A 199 -21.33 -9.50 16.46
N PHE A 200 -20.89 -10.76 16.55
CA PHE A 200 -19.48 -11.11 16.40
C PHE A 200 -18.93 -10.71 15.03
N SER A 201 -19.71 -10.90 13.97
CA SER A 201 -19.33 -10.52 12.61
C SER A 201 -19.07 -9.01 12.50
N GLU A 202 -19.84 -8.18 13.21
CA GLU A 202 -19.62 -6.73 13.27
C GLU A 202 -18.33 -6.37 13.99
N TYR A 203 -18.04 -7.02 15.13
CA TYR A 203 -16.78 -6.83 15.87
C TYR A 203 -15.56 -7.22 15.02
N VAL A 204 -15.61 -8.36 14.33
CA VAL A 204 -14.54 -8.81 13.42
C VAL A 204 -14.32 -7.78 12.31
N ARG A 205 -15.40 -7.26 11.70
CA ARG A 205 -15.31 -6.23 10.66
C ARG A 205 -14.74 -4.91 11.21
N ALA A 206 -15.15 -4.49 12.40
CA ALA A 206 -14.65 -3.29 13.07
C ALA A 206 -13.16 -3.39 13.37
N GLU A 207 -12.72 -4.53 13.90
CA GLU A 207 -11.31 -4.81 14.16
C GLU A 207 -10.48 -4.79 12.87
N GLY A 208 -11.02 -5.36 11.77
CA GLY A 208 -10.40 -5.28 10.45
C GLY A 208 -10.25 -3.85 9.93
N ARG A 209 -11.27 -3.00 10.09
CA ARG A 209 -11.16 -1.57 9.74
C ARG A 209 -10.09 -0.88 10.59
N HIS A 210 -10.08 -1.14 11.90
CA HIS A 210 -9.12 -0.57 12.83
C HIS A 210 -7.67 -0.92 12.43
N MET A 211 -7.39 -2.18 12.13
CA MET A 211 -6.07 -2.66 11.71
C MET A 211 -5.62 -2.12 10.35
N ARG A 212 -6.54 -1.81 9.43
CA ARG A 212 -6.22 -1.23 8.12
C ARG A 212 -5.94 0.29 8.15
N ARG A 213 -6.17 0.98 9.27
CA ARG A 213 -5.85 2.42 9.36
C ARG A 213 -4.37 2.68 9.08
N GLY A 214 -4.08 3.70 8.28
CA GLY A 214 -2.71 4.01 7.84
C GLY A 214 -2.27 3.27 6.58
N MET A 215 -2.87 2.13 6.23
CA MET A 215 -2.51 1.38 5.00
C MET A 215 -2.81 2.18 3.73
N GLY A 216 -3.85 3.03 3.75
CA GLY A 216 -4.19 3.91 2.63
C GLY A 216 -3.03 4.83 2.23
N PHE A 217 -2.30 5.39 3.20
CA PHE A 217 -1.14 6.23 2.90
C PHE A 217 -0.04 5.46 2.16
N LEU A 218 0.26 4.22 2.56
CA LEU A 218 1.28 3.43 1.89
C LEU A 218 0.85 3.05 0.47
N ALA A 219 -0.44 2.72 0.29
CA ALA A 219 -1.00 2.44 -1.03
C ALA A 219 -0.89 3.66 -1.94
N THR A 220 -1.28 4.85 -1.44
CA THR A 220 -1.19 6.09 -2.20
C THR A 220 0.27 6.45 -2.50
N ILE A 221 1.15 6.51 -1.51
CA ILE A 221 2.57 6.83 -1.70
C ILE A 221 3.21 5.86 -2.69
N GLY A 222 2.99 4.56 -2.51
CA GLY A 222 3.53 3.53 -3.41
C GLY A 222 3.05 3.67 -4.86
N ALA A 223 1.80 4.11 -5.06
CA ALA A 223 1.23 4.32 -6.39
C ALA A 223 1.62 5.66 -7.02
N THR A 224 1.71 6.75 -6.24
CA THR A 224 1.86 8.11 -6.78
C THR A 224 3.29 8.64 -6.76
N ALA A 225 4.15 8.19 -5.84
CA ALA A 225 5.52 8.70 -5.71
C ALA A 225 6.37 8.57 -6.99
N PRO A 226 6.29 7.48 -7.80
CA PRO A 226 7.03 7.41 -9.06
C PRO A 226 6.60 8.50 -10.05
N PHE A 227 5.28 8.77 -10.14
CA PHE A 227 4.74 9.80 -11.03
C PHE A 227 5.08 11.21 -10.56
N ILE A 228 5.14 11.43 -9.25
CA ILE A 228 5.61 12.70 -8.67
C ILE A 228 7.09 12.93 -9.01
N GLY A 229 7.92 11.88 -8.94
CA GLY A 229 9.33 11.95 -9.37
C GLY A 229 9.47 12.21 -10.89
N LEU A 230 8.66 11.53 -11.71
CA LEU A 230 8.60 11.74 -13.15
C LEU A 230 8.19 13.18 -13.49
N PHE A 231 7.21 13.73 -12.79
CA PHE A 231 6.83 15.14 -12.92
C PHE A 231 8.03 16.06 -12.66
N GLY A 232 8.81 15.79 -11.60
CA GLY A 232 10.05 16.50 -11.32
C GLY A 232 11.06 16.45 -12.48
N THR A 233 11.24 15.28 -13.12
CA THR A 233 12.11 15.19 -14.30
C THR A 233 11.63 16.01 -15.47
N VAL A 234 10.33 15.93 -15.79
CA VAL A 234 9.75 16.63 -16.94
C VAL A 234 9.90 18.13 -16.74
N TRP A 235 9.64 18.62 -15.52
CA TRP A 235 9.81 20.02 -15.18
C TRP A 235 11.27 20.50 -15.29
N GLY A 236 12.22 19.76 -14.72
CA GLY A 236 13.63 20.15 -14.75
C GLY A 236 14.23 20.13 -16.16
N ILE A 237 13.86 19.14 -16.99
CA ILE A 237 14.25 19.09 -18.40
C ILE A 237 13.66 20.27 -19.17
N MET A 238 12.37 20.59 -18.96
CA MET A 238 11.73 21.76 -19.57
C MET A 238 12.46 23.06 -19.22
N ASN A 239 12.81 23.27 -17.95
CA ASN A 239 13.51 24.46 -17.51
C ASN A 239 14.94 24.55 -18.08
N SER A 240 15.61 23.40 -18.24
CA SER A 240 16.92 23.31 -18.90
C SER A 240 16.85 23.75 -20.36
N PHE A 241 15.82 23.33 -21.11
CA PHE A 241 15.60 23.76 -22.49
C PHE A 241 15.27 25.26 -22.61
N ILE A 242 14.50 25.81 -21.67
CA ILE A 242 14.25 27.26 -21.59
C ILE A 242 15.58 28.02 -21.37
N GLY A 243 16.49 27.48 -20.56
CA GLY A 243 17.84 28.01 -20.35
C GLY A 243 18.69 28.07 -21.62
N ILE A 244 18.66 27.02 -22.45
CA ILE A 244 19.32 27.02 -23.77
C ILE A 244 18.74 28.11 -24.67
N SER A 245 17.41 28.19 -24.74
CA SER A 245 16.72 29.17 -25.60
C SER A 245 17.07 30.61 -25.23
N LYS A 246 17.17 30.93 -23.94
CA LYS A 246 17.53 32.28 -23.45
C LYS A 246 19.00 32.61 -23.64
N SER A 247 19.88 31.64 -23.45
CA SER A 247 21.33 31.84 -23.52
C SER A 247 21.86 31.82 -24.97
N GLN A 248 21.06 31.33 -25.93
CA GLN A 248 21.43 31.20 -27.35
C GLN A 248 22.72 30.40 -27.58
N THR A 249 23.12 29.58 -26.60
CA THR A 249 24.31 28.72 -26.65
C THR A 249 23.91 27.25 -26.51
N THR A 250 24.51 26.39 -27.33
CA THR A 250 24.34 24.94 -27.28
C THR A 250 25.33 24.25 -26.33
N ASN A 251 26.02 25.03 -25.48
CA ASN A 251 27.01 24.49 -24.56
C ASN A 251 26.35 23.56 -23.52
N LEU A 252 26.69 22.26 -23.61
CA LEU A 252 26.17 21.20 -22.74
C LEU A 252 26.48 21.43 -21.25
N ALA A 253 27.55 22.16 -20.93
CA ALA A 253 27.91 22.46 -19.54
C ALA A 253 26.85 23.31 -18.82
N VAL A 254 26.07 24.12 -19.55
CA VAL A 254 25.04 24.99 -18.97
C VAL A 254 23.79 24.20 -18.57
N VAL A 255 23.51 23.08 -19.24
CA VAL A 255 22.29 22.27 -19.00
C VAL A 255 22.52 21.00 -18.22
N ALA A 256 23.76 20.49 -18.19
CA ALA A 256 24.09 19.26 -17.47
C ALA A 256 23.61 19.27 -16.00
N PRO A 257 23.73 20.37 -15.23
CA PRO A 257 23.22 20.40 -13.85
C PRO A 257 21.71 20.22 -13.75
N GLY A 258 20.92 20.95 -14.55
CA GLY A 258 19.45 20.90 -14.48
C GLY A 258 18.86 19.54 -14.91
N ILE A 259 19.49 18.87 -15.88
CA ILE A 259 19.12 17.50 -16.27
C ILE A 259 19.44 16.52 -15.14
N ALA A 260 20.61 16.66 -14.53
CA ALA A 260 21.03 15.76 -13.47
C ALA A 260 20.14 15.90 -12.21
N GLU A 261 19.72 17.13 -11.86
CA GLU A 261 18.74 17.40 -10.80
C GLU A 261 17.37 16.81 -11.10
N ALA A 262 16.90 16.93 -12.35
CA ALA A 262 15.68 16.28 -12.82
C ALA A 262 15.75 14.77 -12.56
N LEU A 263 16.79 14.09 -13.04
CA LEU A 263 16.96 12.64 -12.89
C LEU A 263 17.00 12.22 -11.41
N LEU A 264 17.61 13.04 -10.54
CA LEU A 264 17.61 12.81 -9.10
C LEU A 264 16.18 12.79 -8.51
N ALA A 265 15.28 13.65 -8.97
CA ALA A 265 13.89 13.67 -8.50
C ALA A 265 13.16 12.34 -8.76
N THR A 266 13.36 11.73 -9.94
CA THR A 266 12.80 10.40 -10.23
C THR A 266 13.44 9.31 -9.38
N ALA A 267 14.76 9.34 -9.20
CA ALA A 267 15.44 8.38 -8.34
C ALA A 267 14.89 8.41 -6.90
N ILE A 268 14.69 9.61 -6.33
CA ILE A 268 14.08 9.78 -5.00
C ILE A 268 12.63 9.28 -5.00
N GLY A 269 11.87 9.51 -6.08
CA GLY A 269 10.51 9.01 -6.25
C GLY A 269 10.42 7.48 -6.13
N LEU A 270 11.34 6.77 -6.78
CA LEU A 270 11.43 5.31 -6.70
C LEU A 270 11.87 4.84 -5.31
N VAL A 271 12.86 5.51 -4.70
CA VAL A 271 13.32 5.21 -3.34
C VAL A 271 12.20 5.38 -2.30
N ALA A 272 11.28 6.34 -2.50
CA ALA A 272 10.11 6.49 -1.64
C ALA A 272 9.02 5.43 -1.94
N ALA A 273 8.78 5.12 -3.21
CA ALA A 273 7.70 4.22 -3.65
C ALA A 273 7.94 2.75 -3.28
N ILE A 274 9.15 2.24 -3.55
CA ILE A 274 9.45 0.81 -3.45
C ILE A 274 9.24 0.29 -2.01
N PRO A 275 9.78 0.93 -0.96
CA PRO A 275 9.52 0.50 0.41
C PRO A 275 8.04 0.58 0.77
N ALA A 276 7.33 1.63 0.33
CA ALA A 276 5.91 1.80 0.63
C ALA A 276 5.07 0.62 0.11
N VAL A 277 5.31 0.19 -1.13
CA VAL A 277 4.63 -0.96 -1.75
C VAL A 277 4.96 -2.27 -1.02
N ILE A 278 6.24 -2.50 -0.69
CA ILE A 278 6.68 -3.72 0.01
C ILE A 278 6.01 -3.81 1.38
N ILE A 279 6.05 -2.70 2.15
CA ILE A 279 5.48 -2.63 3.50
C ILE A 279 3.96 -2.78 3.44
N TYR A 280 3.29 -2.12 2.49
CA TYR A 280 1.85 -2.26 2.27
C TYR A 280 1.46 -3.73 2.03
N ASN A 281 2.18 -4.40 1.13
CA ASN A 281 1.88 -5.80 0.80
C ASN A 281 2.17 -6.75 1.96
N HIS A 282 3.24 -6.51 2.72
CA HIS A 282 3.57 -7.28 3.91
C HIS A 282 2.46 -7.17 4.97
N PHE A 283 2.09 -5.95 5.38
CA PHE A 283 1.06 -5.78 6.40
C PHE A 283 -0.34 -6.15 5.91
N SER A 284 -0.64 -6.01 4.62
CA SER A 284 -1.91 -6.50 4.07
C SER A 284 -2.07 -8.02 4.27
N ARG A 285 -0.98 -8.79 4.13
CA ARG A 285 -0.96 -10.23 4.42
C ARG A 285 -1.05 -10.51 5.91
N GLU A 286 -0.24 -9.84 6.72
CA GLU A 286 -0.24 -10.05 8.18
C GLU A 286 -1.58 -9.69 8.84
N ILE A 287 -2.26 -8.64 8.36
CA ILE A 287 -3.60 -8.27 8.83
C ILE A 287 -4.62 -9.38 8.50
N LYS A 288 -4.54 -10.00 7.32
CA LYS A 288 -5.42 -11.14 6.97
C LYS A 288 -5.23 -12.30 7.94
N VAL A 289 -3.97 -12.69 8.20
CA VAL A 289 -3.64 -13.76 9.17
C VAL A 289 -4.12 -13.41 10.58
N TYR A 290 -4.00 -12.14 11.00
CA TYR A 290 -4.55 -11.70 12.27
C TYR A 290 -6.08 -11.81 12.31
N LEU A 291 -6.79 -11.43 11.24
CA LEU A 291 -8.24 -11.54 11.18
C LEU A 291 -8.74 -12.99 11.19
N GLU A 292 -7.99 -13.94 10.62
CA GLU A 292 -8.26 -15.36 10.78
C GLU A 292 -8.18 -15.79 12.26
N LEU A 293 -7.20 -15.27 13.01
CA LEU A 293 -7.09 -15.53 14.44
C LEU A 293 -8.27 -14.92 15.22
N VAL A 294 -8.72 -13.72 14.84
CA VAL A 294 -9.93 -13.07 15.40
C VAL A 294 -11.18 -13.89 15.09
N ALA A 295 -11.32 -14.43 13.88
CA ALA A 295 -12.42 -15.32 13.52
C ALA A 295 -12.41 -16.62 14.34
N ARG A 296 -11.25 -17.22 14.60
CA ARG A 296 -11.13 -18.36 15.52
C ARG A 296 -11.59 -18.01 16.93
N ALA A 297 -11.27 -16.80 17.40
CA ALA A 297 -11.70 -16.29 18.70
C ALA A 297 -13.22 -16.09 18.77
N SER A 298 -13.84 -15.55 17.72
CA SER A 298 -15.29 -15.50 17.55
C SER A 298 -15.92 -16.90 17.62
N GLY A 299 -15.36 -17.88 16.92
CA GLY A 299 -15.84 -19.27 16.97
C GLY A 299 -15.71 -19.90 18.36
N ALA A 300 -14.63 -19.59 19.10
CA ALA A 300 -14.47 -20.04 20.48
C ALA A 300 -15.52 -19.44 21.42
N ALA A 301 -15.80 -18.15 21.29
CA ALA A 301 -16.88 -17.48 22.02
C ALA A 301 -18.25 -18.10 21.69
N GLY A 302 -18.55 -18.35 20.41
CA GLY A 302 -19.80 -18.99 19.99
C GLY A 302 -19.98 -20.41 20.57
N ARG A 303 -18.91 -21.22 20.62
CA ARG A 303 -18.97 -22.55 21.24
C ARG A 303 -19.23 -22.50 22.74
N LEU A 304 -18.66 -21.52 23.45
CA LEU A 304 -18.95 -21.32 24.86
C LEU A 304 -20.40 -20.88 25.08
N LEU A 305 -20.92 -20.00 24.22
CA LEU A 305 -22.31 -19.54 24.30
C LEU A 305 -23.26 -20.72 24.12
N SER A 306 -23.04 -21.53 23.06
CA SER A 306 -23.85 -22.72 22.82
C SER A 306 -23.86 -23.64 24.03
N ARG A 307 -22.68 -23.94 24.58
CA ARG A 307 -22.56 -24.85 25.72
C ARG A 307 -23.24 -24.33 26.99
N ASP A 308 -23.21 -23.02 27.23
CA ASP A 308 -23.87 -22.42 28.40
C ASP A 308 -25.40 -22.39 28.22
N LEU A 309 -25.91 -22.13 27.02
CA LEU A 309 -27.34 -22.22 26.70
C LEU A 309 -27.85 -23.67 26.89
N ASP A 310 -27.15 -24.66 26.33
CA ASP A 310 -27.53 -26.08 26.44
C ASP A 310 -27.59 -26.54 27.92
N ARG A 311 -26.68 -26.05 28.78
CA ARG A 311 -26.70 -26.33 30.23
C ARG A 311 -27.85 -25.66 30.95
N SER A 312 -28.19 -24.44 30.56
CA SER A 312 -29.30 -23.70 31.17
C SER A 312 -30.63 -24.44 30.94
N HIS A 313 -30.85 -24.97 29.73
CA HIS A 313 -32.00 -25.83 29.41
C HIS A 313 -32.02 -27.13 30.23
N GLY A 314 -30.90 -27.83 30.33
CA GLY A 314 -30.80 -29.05 31.15
C GLY A 314 -31.03 -28.81 32.65
N SER A 315 -30.77 -27.60 33.15
CA SER A 315 -31.10 -27.23 34.53
C SER A 315 -32.60 -26.93 34.71
N ALA A 316 -33.22 -26.21 33.78
CA ALA A 316 -34.64 -25.87 33.82
C ALA A 316 -35.55 -27.10 33.68
N HIS A 317 -35.19 -28.06 32.81
CA HIS A 317 -35.95 -29.31 32.65
C HIS A 317 -35.85 -30.21 33.90
N ARG A 318 -34.70 -30.25 34.58
CA ARG A 318 -34.55 -31.00 35.83
C ARG A 318 -35.34 -30.40 36.99
N ALA A 319 -35.43 -29.07 37.07
CA ALA A 319 -36.25 -28.39 38.07
C ALA A 319 -37.74 -28.72 37.90
N ARG A 320 -38.26 -28.66 36.67
CA ARG A 320 -39.66 -28.98 36.37
C ARG A 320 -40.03 -30.47 36.55
N ALA A 321 -39.06 -31.37 36.46
CA ALA A 321 -39.29 -32.81 36.67
C ALA A 321 -39.26 -33.22 38.15
N ALA A 322 -38.83 -32.31 39.04
CA ALA A 322 -38.80 -32.52 40.48
C ALA A 322 -39.99 -31.87 41.23
N GLU A 323 -40.81 -31.10 40.52
CA GLU A 323 -42.10 -30.55 40.97
C GLU A 323 -43.25 -31.49 40.59
#